data_AF-A0A967H474-F1
#
_entry.id   AF-A0A967H474-F1
#
_cell.length_a   1.000
_cell.length_b   1.000
_cell.length_c   1.000
_cell.angle_alpha   90.00
_cell.angle_beta   90.00
_cell.angle_gamma   90.00
#
_symmetry.space_group_name_H-M   'P 1'
#
loop_
_entity.id
_entity.type
_entity.pdbx_description
1 polymer ?
#
loop_
_entity_poly.entity_id
_entity_poly.type
_entity_poly.pdbx_seq_one_letter_code
_entity_poly.pdbx_strand_id
1 'polypeptide(L)'
;QGGRVLENAGKHVVPGDLYTLSLVDLNRDTLLDVVAACGSRIVTLFNQGDGSLDGVISHTPVADTRFVHAADLNGDGAVDICGAHRGTDTASLWLNPNRADGRLDTALRLDL
;
A
#
# COMPACT_ATOMS: atom_id res chain seq x y z
N GLN A 1 -29.43 5.70 2.80
CA GLN A 1 -29.23 4.99 1.53
C GLN A 1 -28.01 4.09 1.69
N GLY A 2 -28.21 2.77 1.57
CA GLY A 2 -27.22 1.76 1.16
C GLY A 2 -25.85 1.70 1.84
N GLY A 3 -25.77 1.42 3.14
CA GLY A 3 -24.52 0.91 3.73
C GLY A 3 -24.32 -0.53 3.25
N ARG A 4 -23.41 -0.74 2.27
CA ARG A 4 -22.98 -2.09 1.89
C ARG A 4 -22.19 -2.67 3.06
N VAL A 5 -22.76 -3.68 3.70
CA VAL A 5 -22.06 -4.47 4.71
C VAL A 5 -21.02 -5.32 3.97
N LEU A 6 -19.81 -5.44 4.52
CA LEU A 6 -18.80 -6.37 4.02
C LEU A 6 -19.24 -7.80 4.38
N GLU A 7 -20.24 -8.32 3.66
CA GLU A 7 -20.89 -9.60 3.99
C GLU A 7 -20.02 -10.81 3.66
N ASN A 8 -18.89 -10.61 2.97
CA ASN A 8 -17.93 -11.66 2.67
C ASN A 8 -16.50 -11.10 2.59
N ALA A 9 -15.97 -10.61 3.72
CA ALA A 9 -14.57 -10.25 3.82
C ALA A 9 -13.73 -11.54 3.75
N GLY A 10 -13.45 -12.01 2.53
CA GLY A 10 -12.54 -13.14 2.30
C GLY A 10 -11.23 -12.92 3.06
N LYS A 11 -10.71 -13.97 3.70
CA LYS A 11 -9.44 -13.88 4.42
C LYS A 11 -8.30 -13.68 3.43
N HIS A 12 -7.70 -12.51 3.45
CA HIS A 12 -6.47 -12.23 2.71
C HIS A 12 -5.26 -12.49 3.59
N VAL A 13 -4.47 -13.50 3.24
CA VAL A 13 -3.23 -13.82 3.94
C VAL A 13 -2.12 -12.98 3.34
N VAL A 14 -1.59 -12.04 4.13
CA VAL A 14 -0.38 -11.30 3.79
C VAL A 14 0.86 -12.07 4.26
N PRO A 15 2.01 -11.97 3.57
CA PRO A 15 3.26 -12.53 4.03
C PRO A 15 3.77 -11.81 5.29
N GLY A 16 3.73 -12.50 6.43
CA GLY A 16 4.30 -12.01 7.69
C GLY A 16 3.28 -11.35 8.61
N ASP A 17 3.80 -10.70 9.66
CA ASP A 17 2.99 -9.97 10.63
C ASP A 17 2.49 -8.66 10.02
N LEU A 18 1.18 -8.42 10.09
CA LEU A 18 0.60 -7.13 9.75
C LEU A 18 0.87 -6.11 10.86
N TYR A 19 1.49 -4.98 10.53
CA TYR A 19 1.79 -3.92 11.49
C TYR A 19 0.91 -2.69 11.35
N THR A 20 0.74 -2.21 10.12
CA THR A 20 -0.17 -1.09 9.84
C THR A 20 -0.76 -1.19 8.44
N LEU A 21 -1.76 -0.34 8.17
CA LEU A 21 -2.39 -0.20 6.88
C LEU A 21 -2.69 1.26 6.55
N SER A 22 -2.76 1.56 5.26
CA SER A 22 -3.23 2.82 4.69
C SER A 22 -4.31 2.52 3.65
N LEU A 23 -5.28 3.43 3.53
CA LEU A 23 -6.35 3.33 2.53
C LEU A 23 -6.16 4.42 1.49
N VAL A 24 -6.05 4.04 0.22
CA VAL A 24 -5.72 4.96 -0.88
C VAL A 24 -6.18 4.39 -2.22
N ASP A 25 -6.62 5.24 -3.14
CA ASP A 25 -6.82 4.87 -4.55
C ASP A 25 -5.45 4.81 -5.25
N LEU A 26 -4.83 3.62 -5.29
CA LEU A 26 -3.47 3.46 -5.80
C LEU A 26 -3.45 3.18 -7.30
N ASN A 27 -4.49 2.51 -7.80
CA ASN A 27 -4.65 2.16 -9.21
C ASN A 27 -5.47 3.20 -10.00
N ARG A 28 -5.98 4.26 -9.37
CA ARG A 28 -6.76 5.35 -9.97
C ARG A 28 -8.11 4.90 -10.51
N ASP A 29 -8.72 3.90 -9.91
CA ASP A 29 -10.06 3.41 -10.27
C ASP A 29 -11.19 4.07 -9.47
N THR A 30 -10.85 5.05 -8.61
CA THR A 30 -11.73 5.79 -7.70
C THR A 30 -12.22 5.00 -6.47
N LEU A 31 -11.71 3.80 -6.26
CA LEU A 31 -11.97 2.98 -5.09
C LEU A 31 -10.76 3.03 -4.15
N LEU A 32 -11.01 3.00 -2.84
CA LEU A 32 -9.92 2.91 -1.88
C LEU A 32 -9.40 1.48 -1.81
N ASP A 33 -8.12 1.32 -2.09
CA ASP A 33 -7.32 0.11 -1.94
C ASP A 33 -6.69 0.04 -0.55
N VAL A 34 -6.21 -1.15 -0.16
CA VAL A 34 -5.50 -1.37 1.10
C VAL A 34 -4.02 -1.55 0.84
N VAL A 35 -3.19 -0.69 1.42
CA VAL A 35 -1.72 -0.83 1.45
C VAL A 35 -1.28 -1.22 2.85
N ALA A 36 -0.64 -2.39 3.01
CA ALA A 36 -0.33 -3.00 4.28
C ALA A 36 1.18 -3.17 4.50
N ALA A 37 1.67 -2.74 5.66
CA ALA A 37 3.04 -3.01 6.11
C ALA A 37 3.11 -4.36 6.81
N CYS A 38 3.89 -5.28 6.24
CA CYS A 38 4.03 -6.66 6.70
C CYS A 38 5.49 -6.99 7.11
N GLY A 39 6.22 -5.99 7.59
CA GLY A 39 7.63 -6.09 7.95
C GLY A 39 8.54 -6.14 6.73
N SER A 40 8.80 -7.34 6.21
CA SER A 40 9.67 -7.54 5.04
C SER A 40 8.97 -7.31 3.70
N ARG A 41 7.69 -6.92 3.72
CA ARG A 41 6.88 -6.64 2.53
C ARG A 41 5.93 -5.47 2.77
N ILE A 42 5.67 -4.73 1.72
CA ILE A 42 4.46 -3.92 1.57
C ILE A 42 3.53 -4.64 0.61
N VAL A 43 2.25 -4.73 0.94
CA VAL A 43 1.26 -5.45 0.14
C VAL A 43 0.10 -4.53 -0.19
N THR A 44 -0.27 -4.46 -1.46
CA THR A 44 -1.48 -3.78 -1.90
C THR A 44 -2.56 -4.82 -2.23
N LEU A 45 -3.78 -4.59 -1.75
CA LEU A 45 -4.99 -5.33 -2.10
C LEU A 45 -5.97 -4.34 -2.76
N PHE A 46 -6.38 -4.60 -4.01
CA PHE A 46 -7.27 -3.70 -4.74
C PHE A 46 -8.74 -3.96 -4.45
N ASN A 47 -9.49 -2.89 -4.23
CA ASN A 47 -10.93 -2.98 -3.99
C ASN A 47 -11.68 -3.11 -5.31
N GLN A 48 -12.52 -4.15 -5.44
CA GLN A 48 -13.27 -4.38 -6.68
C GLN A 48 -14.63 -3.65 -6.73
N GLY A 49 -14.96 -2.89 -5.67
CA GLY A 49 -16.19 -2.07 -5.61
C GLY A 49 -17.45 -2.86 -5.26
N ASP A 50 -17.36 -4.19 -5.17
CA ASP A 50 -18.41 -5.09 -4.70
C ASP A 50 -18.24 -5.54 -3.24
N GLY A 51 -17.23 -5.01 -2.55
CA GLY A 51 -16.85 -5.36 -1.18
C GLY A 51 -15.79 -6.45 -1.09
N SER A 52 -15.31 -6.99 -2.21
CA SER A 52 -14.14 -7.86 -2.27
C SER A 52 -12.84 -7.05 -2.45
N LEU A 53 -11.76 -7.65 -1.94
CA LEU A 53 -10.39 -7.24 -2.23
C LEU A 53 -9.78 -8.32 -3.13
N ASP A 54 -9.09 -7.92 -4.19
CA ASP A 54 -8.41 -8.83 -5.12
C ASP A 54 -7.21 -8.13 -5.76
N GLY A 55 -6.37 -8.85 -6.50
CA GLY A 55 -5.18 -8.31 -7.15
C GLY A 55 -4.11 -7.91 -6.14
N VAL A 56 -3.28 -8.87 -5.74
CA VAL A 56 -2.22 -8.64 -4.76
C VAL A 56 -0.94 -8.19 -5.45
N ILE A 57 -0.43 -7.02 -5.10
CA ILE A 57 0.94 -6.60 -5.47
C ILE A 57 1.78 -6.55 -4.21
N SER A 58 2.98 -7.12 -4.26
CA SER A 58 3.94 -7.09 -3.15
C SER A 58 5.21 -6.34 -3.54
N HIS A 59 5.62 -5.42 -2.68
CA HIS A 59 6.85 -4.65 -2.80
C HIS A 59 7.81 -5.04 -1.67
N THR A 60 9.11 -5.08 -1.99
CA THR A 60 10.15 -5.34 -1.00
C THR A 60 10.69 -4.00 -0.50
N PRO A 61 10.53 -3.66 0.80
CA PRO A 61 11.20 -2.52 1.40
C PRO A 61 12.69 -2.77 1.56
N VAL A 62 13.45 -1.70 1.79
CA VAL A 62 14.88 -1.84 2.04
C VAL A 62 15.20 -2.32 3.46
N ALA A 63 14.23 -2.26 4.40
CA ALA A 63 14.32 -2.84 5.73
C ALA A 63 12.93 -3.13 6.34
N ASP A 64 12.89 -3.64 7.58
CA ASP A 64 11.67 -4.03 8.31
C ASP A 64 10.71 -2.83 8.50
N THR A 65 9.70 -2.74 7.63
CA THR A 65 8.75 -1.63 7.58
C THR A 65 7.58 -1.88 8.53
N ARG A 66 7.34 -0.94 9.45
CA ARG A 66 6.25 -1.02 10.44
C ARG A 66 5.13 -0.03 10.21
N PHE A 67 5.46 1.10 9.59
CA PHE A 67 4.51 2.15 9.30
C PHE A 67 4.51 2.42 7.81
N VAL A 68 3.33 2.65 7.23
CA VAL A 68 3.16 3.14 5.86
C VAL A 68 2.31 4.39 5.85
N HIS A 69 2.64 5.30 4.94
CA HIS A 69 1.87 6.49 4.63
C HIS A 69 1.73 6.62 3.12
N ALA A 70 0.62 7.21 2.69
CA ALA A 70 0.28 7.38 1.29
C ALA A 70 0.00 8.86 1.02
N ALA A 71 0.72 9.47 0.08
CA ALA A 71 0.51 10.83 -0.37
C ALA A 71 1.12 11.03 -1.76
N ASP A 72 0.62 11.98 -2.54
CA ASP A 72 1.33 12.45 -3.74
C ASP A 72 2.57 13.25 -3.27
N LEU A 73 3.76 12.64 -3.37
CA LEU A 73 5.01 13.20 -2.85
C LEU A 73 5.83 13.89 -3.93
N ASN A 74 5.59 13.56 -5.20
CA ASN A 74 6.31 14.12 -6.34
C ASN A 74 5.50 15.17 -7.13
N GLY A 75 4.20 15.33 -6.84
CA GLY A 75 3.30 16.30 -7.46
C GLY A 75 2.75 15.90 -8.83
N ASP A 76 2.78 14.61 -9.18
CA ASP A 76 2.30 14.11 -10.48
C ASP A 76 0.81 13.72 -10.49
N GLY A 77 0.15 13.81 -9.34
CA GLY A 77 -1.27 13.48 -9.16
C GLY A 77 -1.56 11.99 -8.97
N ALA A 78 -0.55 11.13 -8.88
CA ALA A 78 -0.68 9.77 -8.37
C ALA A 78 -0.19 9.69 -6.91
N VAL A 79 -0.78 8.79 -6.13
CA VAL A 79 -0.36 8.63 -4.73
C VAL A 79 0.86 7.72 -4.64
N ASP A 80 1.92 8.23 -4.03
CA ASP A 80 3.14 7.54 -3.67
C ASP A 80 3.04 6.90 -2.26
N ILE A 81 3.95 5.98 -1.94
CA ILE A 81 4.00 5.31 -0.64
C ILE A 81 5.33 5.58 0.05
N CYS A 82 5.29 5.91 1.34
CA CYS A 82 6.45 6.00 2.22
C CYS A 82 6.31 5.02 3.38
N GLY A 83 7.38 4.29 3.69
CA GLY A 83 7.44 3.29 4.74
C GLY A 83 8.54 3.57 5.75
N ALA A 84 8.22 3.65 7.04
CA ALA A 84 9.21 3.83 8.10
C ALA A 84 9.67 2.49 8.67
N HIS A 85 10.99 2.36 8.85
CA HIS A 85 11.60 1.11 9.29
C HIS A 85 11.81 1.07 10.82
N ARG A 86 11.69 -0.12 11.39
CA ARG A 86 11.96 -0.34 12.82
C ARG A 86 13.44 -0.53 13.10
N GLY A 87 13.94 0.17 14.11
CA GLY A 87 15.28 -0.04 14.65
C GLY A 87 16.40 0.49 13.73
N THR A 88 16.06 1.37 12.80
CA THR A 88 17.00 2.04 11.90
C THR A 88 16.56 3.48 11.69
N ASP A 89 17.48 4.36 11.29
CA ASP A 89 17.19 5.76 10.94
C ASP A 89 16.83 5.90 9.46
N THR A 90 16.00 4.99 8.94
CA THR A 90 15.72 4.91 7.50
C THR A 90 14.26 4.73 7.17
N ALA A 91 13.91 5.16 5.96
CA ALA A 91 12.61 4.93 5.33
C ALA A 91 12.78 4.41 3.89
N SER A 92 11.72 3.79 3.37
CA SER A 92 11.58 3.44 1.95
C SER A 92 10.56 4.38 1.31
N LEU A 93 10.86 4.91 0.13
CA LEU A 93 9.94 5.66 -0.71
C LEU A 93 9.69 4.89 -2.00
N TRP A 94 8.43 4.73 -2.36
CA TRP A 94 8.02 4.14 -3.62
C TRP A 94 7.18 5.16 -4.38
N LEU A 95 7.69 5.56 -5.55
CA LEU A 95 6.93 6.43 -6.45
C LEU A 95 5.92 5.60 -7.23
N ASN A 96 4.72 6.15 -7.39
CA ASN A 96 3.75 5.64 -8.34
C ASN A 96 4.04 6.29 -9.69
N PRO A 97 4.46 5.54 -10.72
CA PRO A 97 4.78 6.08 -12.04
C PRO A 97 3.54 6.53 -12.83
N ASN A 98 2.42 6.74 -12.15
CA ASN A 98 1.17 7.26 -12.66
C ASN A 98 0.59 6.45 -13.83
N ARG A 99 0.67 5.12 -13.73
CA ARG A 99 0.24 4.17 -14.78
C ARG A 99 -1.21 3.69 -14.65
N ALA A 100 -1.88 4.05 -13.56
CA ALA A 100 -3.23 3.56 -13.22
C ALA A 100 -3.33 2.02 -13.15
N ASP A 101 -2.26 1.35 -12.68
CA ASP A 101 -2.24 -0.11 -12.47
C ASP A 101 -1.85 -0.50 -11.04
N GLY A 102 -1.67 0.48 -10.15
CA GLY A 102 -1.29 0.31 -8.75
C GLY A 102 0.14 -0.21 -8.55
N ARG A 103 0.96 -0.32 -9.61
CA ARG A 103 2.37 -0.69 -9.48
C ARG A 103 3.19 0.50 -9.06
N LEU A 104 4.03 0.29 -8.06
CA LEU A 104 5.04 1.24 -7.64
C LEU A 104 6.41 0.90 -8.23
N ASP A 105 7.23 1.92 -8.41
CA ASP A 105 8.63 1.79 -8.80
C ASP A 105 9.46 1.11 -7.69
N THR A 106 10.75 0.87 -7.97
CA THR A 106 11.65 0.27 -6.97
C THR A 106 11.82 1.19 -5.76
N ALA A 107 11.87 0.59 -4.56
CA ALA A 107 12.06 1.32 -3.32
C ALA A 107 13.34 2.16 -3.36
N LEU A 108 13.19 3.46 -3.09
CA LEU A 108 14.28 4.37 -2.78
C LEU A 108 14.53 4.35 -1.28
N ARG A 109 15.79 4.21 -0.87
CA ARG A 109 16.19 4.34 0.53
C ARG A 109 16.33 5.82 0.88
N LEU A 110 15.74 6.22 2.00
CA LEU A 110 15.95 7.50 2.64
C LEU A 110 16.70 7.27 3.96
N ASP A 111 17.81 7.96 4.17
CA ASP A 111 18.51 8.03 5.46
C ASP A 111 18.07 9.34 6.15
N LEU A 112 17.65 9.26 7.42
CA LEU A 112 17.04 10.34 8.20
C LEU A 112 17.92 10.81 9.37
#